data_AF-A0A6G9CLL0-F1
#
_entry.id   AF-A0A6G9CLL0-F1
#
_cell.length_a   1.000
_cell.length_b   1.000
_cell.length_c   1.000
_cell.angle_alpha   90.00
_cell.angle_beta   90.00
_cell.angle_gamma   90.00
#
_symmetry.space_group_name_H-M   'P 1'
#
loop_
_entity.id
_entity.type
_entity.pdbx_description
1 polymer ?
#
loop_
_entity_poly.entity_id
_entity_poly.type
_entity_poly.pdbx_seq_one_letter_code
_entity_poly.pdbx_strand_id
1 'polypeptide(L)'
;MATNNPGSFIGPVDATRVPRYAEPTTFARLPRLDEVSRADVTILGIPFDSGVSYRPGARFGPGHIRAASKLLRPYNPALKVSPFANQQVADFGDIGVNPFDIQEALTTVQSAVTDLRADGSSVLTLGGDHTIALPILRSLARDHGPIAVLHFDAHLDTWDTYFGQPFTHGTPFRRASEEGPDRHGAFAAHRYPWTALQRERPRRRPRPRLPGDPQ
;
A
#
# COMPACT_ATOMS: atom_id res chain seq x y z
N MET A 1 -6.65 -25.81 22.94
CA MET A 1 -6.80 -25.90 21.47
C MET A 1 -8.17 -25.36 21.15
N ALA A 2 -8.26 -24.17 20.54
CA ALA A 2 -9.55 -23.60 20.16
C ALA A 2 -10.06 -24.36 18.93
N THR A 3 -11.25 -24.93 19.05
CA THR A 3 -11.94 -25.67 17.99
C THR A 3 -12.34 -24.70 16.89
N ASN A 4 -11.68 -24.77 15.72
CA ASN A 4 -12.07 -24.02 14.54
C ASN A 4 -13.44 -24.49 14.06
N ASN A 5 -14.41 -23.59 14.04
CA ASN A 5 -15.70 -23.81 13.41
C ASN A 5 -15.46 -23.71 11.89
N PRO A 6 -15.77 -24.74 11.08
CA PRO A 6 -15.64 -24.67 9.64
C PRO A 6 -16.68 -23.66 9.12
N GLY A 7 -16.24 -22.43 8.85
CA GLY A 7 -17.09 -21.31 8.42
C GLY A 7 -16.74 -19.95 9.01
N SER A 8 -15.84 -19.86 10.01
CA SER A 8 -15.39 -18.59 10.57
C SER A 8 -14.02 -18.18 10.04
N PHE A 9 -13.87 -16.92 9.62
CA PHE A 9 -12.57 -16.36 9.25
C PHE A 9 -11.57 -16.42 10.42
N ILE A 10 -10.33 -16.78 10.11
CA ILE A 10 -9.22 -16.80 11.06
C ILE A 10 -8.69 -15.38 11.19
N GLY A 11 -9.00 -14.74 12.31
CA GLY A 11 -8.57 -13.39 12.63
C GLY A 11 -7.22 -13.31 13.35
N PRO A 12 -6.83 -12.12 13.84
CA PRO A 12 -5.58 -11.94 14.55
C PRO A 12 -5.59 -12.65 15.91
N VAL A 13 -4.41 -13.03 16.39
CA VAL A 13 -4.27 -13.71 17.68
C VAL A 13 -4.82 -12.86 18.84
N ASP A 14 -5.57 -13.51 19.73
CA ASP A 14 -6.17 -12.89 20.90
C ASP A 14 -5.12 -12.23 21.81
N ALA A 15 -5.12 -10.90 21.81
CA ALA A 15 -4.19 -10.08 22.57
C ALA A 15 -4.39 -10.12 24.09
N THR A 16 -5.49 -10.71 24.59
CA THR A 16 -5.70 -10.97 26.02
C THR A 16 -5.05 -12.27 26.48
N ARG A 17 -4.73 -13.17 25.54
CA ARG A 17 -4.12 -14.47 25.80
C ARG A 17 -2.65 -14.52 25.43
N VAL A 18 -2.27 -13.85 24.34
CA VAL A 18 -0.89 -13.79 23.87
C VAL A 18 -0.46 -12.32 23.76
N PRO A 19 0.58 -11.90 24.51
CA PRO A 19 1.01 -10.51 24.50
C PRO A 19 1.50 -10.09 23.12
N ARG A 20 1.25 -8.82 22.77
CA ARG A 20 1.54 -8.29 21.43
C ARG A 20 3.00 -8.33 21.02
N TYR A 21 3.94 -8.45 21.96
CA TYR A 21 5.37 -8.55 21.67
C TYR A 21 5.83 -9.98 21.33
N ALA A 22 4.96 -10.99 21.45
CA ALA A 22 5.26 -12.37 21.08
C ALA A 22 4.92 -12.66 19.60
N GLU A 23 5.12 -13.93 19.21
CA GLU A 23 4.76 -14.54 17.91
C GLU A 23 5.54 -14.07 16.68
N PRO A 24 5.56 -14.89 15.61
CA PRO A 24 6.05 -14.46 14.31
C PRO A 24 5.44 -13.11 13.88
N THR A 25 6.25 -12.30 13.21
CA THR A 25 5.87 -10.93 12.84
C THR A 25 5.15 -10.94 11.49
N THR A 26 3.86 -11.29 11.49
CA THR A 26 2.92 -11.08 10.38
C THR A 26 2.18 -9.75 10.51
N PHE A 27 1.65 -9.23 9.42
CA PHE A 27 0.83 -8.03 9.39
C PHE A 27 -0.41 -8.20 10.28
N ALA A 28 -0.59 -7.26 11.21
CA ALA A 28 -1.67 -7.23 12.20
C ALA A 28 -1.80 -8.51 13.04
N ARG A 29 -0.77 -9.37 13.11
CA ARG A 29 -0.81 -10.72 13.72
C ARG A 29 -1.85 -11.64 13.07
N LEU A 30 -2.10 -11.46 11.78
CA LEU A 30 -2.98 -12.31 10.97
C LEU A 30 -2.30 -13.66 10.66
N PRO A 31 -3.08 -14.70 10.30
CA PRO A 31 -2.53 -15.97 9.85
C PRO A 31 -1.68 -15.80 8.58
N ARG A 32 -0.73 -16.71 8.38
CA ARG A 32 -0.03 -16.84 7.10
C ARG A 32 -0.95 -17.41 6.03
N LEU A 33 -0.66 -17.16 4.76
CA LEU A 33 -1.50 -17.67 3.68
C LEU A 33 -1.60 -19.21 3.68
N ASP A 34 -0.54 -19.92 4.06
CA ASP A 34 -0.52 -21.39 4.17
C ASP A 34 -1.26 -21.94 5.41
N GLU A 35 -1.78 -21.06 6.27
CA GLU A 35 -2.58 -21.41 7.46
C GLU A 35 -4.08 -21.24 7.24
N VAL A 36 -4.50 -20.79 6.06
CA VAL A 36 -5.89 -20.61 5.65
C VAL A 36 -6.16 -21.36 4.35
N SER A 37 -7.41 -21.76 4.11
CA SER A 37 -7.78 -22.46 2.87
C SER A 37 -7.91 -21.51 1.67
N ARG A 38 -8.23 -20.24 1.93
CA ARG A 38 -8.43 -19.17 0.94
C ARG A 38 -8.28 -17.83 1.68
N ALA A 39 -7.82 -16.78 1.01
CA ALA A 39 -7.88 -15.41 1.53
C ALA A 39 -8.69 -14.55 0.55
N ASP A 40 -9.54 -13.65 1.05
CA ASP A 40 -10.20 -12.63 0.20
C ASP A 40 -9.26 -11.44 -0.03
N VAL A 41 -8.36 -11.18 0.94
CA VAL A 41 -7.30 -10.17 0.86
C VAL A 41 -5.97 -10.77 1.28
N THR A 42 -4.99 -10.72 0.39
CA THR A 42 -3.62 -11.16 0.66
C THR A 42 -2.72 -9.97 0.95
N ILE A 43 -1.99 -10.00 2.08
CA ILE A 43 -0.95 -9.02 2.39
C ILE A 43 0.36 -9.48 1.76
N LEU A 44 0.97 -8.65 0.91
CA LEU A 44 2.21 -8.97 0.21
C LEU A 44 3.27 -7.91 0.52
N GLY A 45 4.44 -8.29 1.02
CA GLY A 45 5.56 -7.37 1.11
C GLY A 45 6.47 -7.42 -0.12
N ILE A 46 6.91 -6.24 -0.57
CA ILE A 46 7.77 -6.07 -1.75
C ILE A 46 9.01 -5.27 -1.33
N PRO A 47 10.04 -5.91 -0.74
CA PRO A 47 11.22 -5.24 -0.20
C PRO A 47 12.18 -4.77 -1.30
N PHE A 48 11.83 -3.69 -2.01
CA PHE A 48 12.58 -3.17 -3.16
C PHE A 48 12.78 -1.65 -3.08
N ASP A 49 14.01 -1.16 -3.27
CA ASP A 49 14.25 0.30 -3.34
C ASP A 49 15.38 0.69 -4.31
N SER A 50 15.67 -0.14 -5.31
CA SER A 50 16.72 0.15 -6.29
C SER A 50 16.35 1.25 -7.28
N GLY A 51 15.10 1.73 -7.28
CA GLY A 51 14.65 2.87 -8.07
C GLY A 51 14.77 4.21 -7.34
N VAL A 52 15.31 4.24 -6.11
CA VAL A 52 15.44 5.47 -5.32
C VAL A 52 16.55 6.37 -5.84
N SER A 53 16.31 7.68 -5.88
CA SER A 53 17.29 8.66 -6.36
C SER A 53 18.12 9.33 -5.26
N TYR A 54 17.74 9.20 -3.99
CA TYR A 54 18.40 9.88 -2.88
C TYR A 54 18.76 8.96 -1.70
N ARG A 55 17.83 8.67 -0.78
CA ARG A 55 18.10 7.87 0.41
C ARG A 55 17.48 6.47 0.27
N PRO A 56 18.29 5.40 0.14
CA PRO A 56 17.77 4.04 0.22
C PRO A 56 17.36 3.68 1.66
N GLY A 57 16.61 2.58 1.79
CA GLY A 57 16.14 2.05 3.06
C GLY A 57 14.70 1.53 3.02
N ALA A 58 13.92 1.90 2.00
CA ALA A 58 12.54 1.46 1.85
C ALA A 58 12.43 -0.07 1.68
N ARG A 59 13.49 -0.77 1.23
CA ARG A 59 13.52 -2.24 1.19
C ARG A 59 13.28 -2.91 2.56
N PHE A 60 13.51 -2.21 3.67
CA PHE A 60 13.23 -2.70 5.02
C PHE A 60 11.81 -2.32 5.52
N GLY A 61 11.06 -1.56 4.72
CA GLY A 61 9.71 -1.10 5.01
C GLY A 61 8.72 -2.20 5.37
N PRO A 62 8.60 -3.30 4.59
CA PRO A 62 7.63 -4.35 4.87
C PRO A 62 7.79 -4.95 6.28
N GLY A 63 9.03 -5.25 6.68
CA GLY A 63 9.34 -5.76 8.01
C GLY A 63 8.98 -4.79 9.13
N HIS A 64 9.31 -3.51 8.98
CA HIS A 64 8.97 -2.47 9.95
C HIS A 64 7.45 -2.24 10.05
N ILE A 65 6.72 -2.27 8.93
CA ILE A 65 5.26 -2.17 8.93
C ILE A 65 4.65 -3.34 9.71
N ARG A 66 5.08 -4.58 9.45
CA ARG A 66 4.60 -5.74 10.21
C ARG A 66 4.87 -5.61 11.70
N ALA A 67 6.08 -5.20 12.08
CA ALA A 67 6.42 -4.98 13.49
C ALA A 67 5.52 -3.92 14.15
N ALA A 68 5.30 -2.77 13.50
CA ALA A 68 4.45 -1.70 14.00
C ALA A 68 2.95 -2.11 14.05
N SER A 69 2.51 -2.95 13.12
CA SER A 69 1.11 -3.38 13.00
C SER A 69 0.63 -4.25 14.17
N LYS A 70 1.54 -4.79 14.99
CA LYS A 70 1.19 -5.61 16.18
C LYS A 70 0.31 -4.88 17.19
N LEU A 71 0.23 -3.55 17.13
CA LEU A 71 -0.64 -2.72 17.98
C LEU A 71 -2.07 -2.55 17.46
N LEU A 72 -2.36 -2.94 16.21
CA LEU A 72 -3.70 -2.84 15.62
C LEU A 72 -4.73 -3.67 16.41
N ARG A 73 -5.98 -3.20 16.39
CA ARG A 73 -7.14 -3.87 16.99
C ARG A 73 -8.11 -4.29 15.88
N PRO A 74 -8.87 -5.38 16.07
CA PRO A 74 -9.72 -5.95 15.02
C PRO A 74 -11.01 -5.15 14.75
N TYR A 75 -11.26 -4.04 15.46
CA TYR A 75 -12.47 -3.24 15.33
C TYR A 75 -12.13 -1.78 15.06
N ASN A 76 -12.77 -1.20 14.04
CA ASN A 76 -12.72 0.23 13.75
C ASN A 76 -13.95 0.93 14.39
N PRO A 77 -13.75 1.83 15.37
CA PRO A 77 -14.86 2.47 16.08
C PRO A 77 -15.60 3.53 15.27
N ALA A 78 -14.93 4.20 14.33
CA ALA A 78 -15.54 5.25 13.52
C ALA A 78 -16.51 4.67 12.48
N LEU A 79 -16.09 3.60 11.81
CA LEU A 79 -16.88 2.90 10.80
C LEU A 79 -17.77 1.80 11.38
N LYS A 80 -17.57 1.43 12.66
CA LYS A 80 -18.25 0.33 13.35
C LYS A 80 -18.13 -1.01 12.62
N VAL A 81 -16.94 -1.33 12.13
CA VAL A 81 -16.66 -2.56 11.37
C VAL A 81 -15.53 -3.38 11.97
N SER A 82 -15.65 -4.71 11.83
CA SER A 82 -14.62 -5.68 12.20
C SER A 82 -14.11 -6.36 10.93
N PRO A 83 -13.10 -5.80 10.23
CA PRO A 83 -12.70 -6.28 8.91
C PRO A 83 -12.32 -7.77 8.91
N PHE A 84 -11.57 -8.22 9.91
CA PHE A 84 -11.10 -9.61 10.01
C PHE A 84 -12.20 -10.61 10.43
N ALA A 85 -13.38 -10.12 10.81
CA ALA A 85 -14.55 -10.95 11.06
C ALA A 85 -15.49 -11.01 9.85
N ASN A 86 -15.28 -10.17 8.83
CA ASN A 86 -16.14 -10.03 7.66
C ASN A 86 -15.52 -10.59 6.37
N GLN A 87 -14.21 -10.83 6.35
CA GLN A 87 -13.48 -11.42 5.22
C GLN A 87 -12.20 -12.09 5.72
N GLN A 88 -11.71 -13.08 4.99
CA GLN A 88 -10.44 -13.71 5.31
C GLN A 88 -9.29 -12.83 4.81
N VAL A 89 -8.41 -12.44 5.74
CA VAL A 89 -7.18 -11.73 5.41
C VAL A 89 -6.00 -12.59 5.88
N ALA A 90 -5.00 -12.76 5.03
CA ALA A 90 -3.81 -13.55 5.36
C ALA A 90 -2.52 -12.88 4.85
N ASP A 91 -1.42 -13.08 5.57
CA ASP A 91 -0.11 -12.56 5.20
C ASP A 91 0.64 -13.59 4.35
N PHE A 92 0.99 -13.20 3.13
CA PHE A 92 1.80 -14.02 2.22
C PHE A 92 3.28 -14.04 2.60
N GLY A 93 3.74 -13.04 3.36
CA GLY A 93 5.16 -12.75 3.53
C GLY A 93 5.69 -11.84 2.42
N ASP A 94 6.95 -12.03 2.07
CA ASP A 94 7.66 -11.21 1.10
C ASP A 94 8.02 -12.02 -0.14
N ILE A 95 8.07 -11.35 -1.29
CA ILE A 95 8.66 -11.91 -2.50
C ILE A 95 10.14 -11.53 -2.61
N GLY A 96 10.94 -12.44 -3.17
CA GLY A 96 12.33 -12.16 -3.52
C GLY A 96 12.39 -11.30 -4.77
N VAL A 97 12.82 -10.05 -4.64
CA VAL A 97 12.95 -9.10 -5.75
C VAL A 97 14.43 -8.87 -6.05
N ASN A 98 14.84 -8.94 -7.32
CA ASN A 98 16.23 -8.73 -7.69
C ASN A 98 16.67 -7.27 -7.38
N PRO A 99 17.66 -7.04 -6.50
CA PRO A 99 18.08 -5.68 -6.16
C PRO A 99 19.02 -5.05 -7.19
N PHE A 100 19.51 -5.81 -8.16
CA PHE A 100 20.51 -5.38 -9.16
C PHE A 100 19.93 -5.25 -10.57
N ASP A 101 18.88 -6.01 -10.90
CA ASP A 101 18.18 -5.91 -12.18
C ASP A 101 16.76 -5.39 -11.96
N ILE A 102 16.55 -4.12 -12.32
CA ILE A 102 15.25 -3.47 -12.19
C ILE A 102 14.21 -4.06 -13.15
N GLN A 103 14.58 -4.53 -14.33
CA GLN A 103 13.61 -5.12 -15.27
C GLN A 103 13.10 -6.46 -14.74
N GLU A 104 14.02 -7.29 -14.25
CA GLU A 104 13.67 -8.54 -13.59
C GLU A 104 12.81 -8.27 -12.35
N ALA A 105 13.18 -7.28 -11.53
CA ALA A 105 12.39 -6.87 -10.38
C ALA A 105 10.93 -6.51 -10.75
N LEU A 106 10.73 -5.67 -11.77
CA LEU A 106 9.38 -5.30 -12.22
C LEU A 106 8.60 -6.52 -12.72
N THR A 107 9.25 -7.42 -13.47
CA THR A 107 8.64 -8.65 -13.97
C THR A 107 8.21 -9.56 -12.83
N THR A 108 9.08 -9.78 -11.84
CA THR A 108 8.81 -10.60 -10.66
C THR A 108 7.64 -10.04 -9.85
N VAL A 109 7.60 -8.73 -9.61
CA VAL A 109 6.48 -8.08 -8.91
C VAL A 109 5.17 -8.24 -9.68
N GLN A 110 5.18 -8.01 -10.99
CA GLN A 110 3.99 -8.11 -11.83
C GLN A 110 3.42 -9.54 -11.81
N SER A 111 4.28 -10.55 -11.98
CA SER A 111 3.89 -11.96 -11.96
C SER A 111 3.32 -12.36 -10.61
N ALA A 112 4.02 -12.04 -9.51
CA ALA A 112 3.55 -12.37 -8.16
C ALA A 112 2.18 -11.77 -7.84
N VAL A 113 1.96 -10.50 -8.20
CA VAL A 113 0.66 -9.82 -7.97
C VAL A 113 -0.44 -10.41 -8.85
N THR A 114 -0.10 -10.82 -10.08
CA THR A 114 -1.05 -11.46 -11.00
C THR A 114 -1.47 -12.83 -10.47
N ASP A 115 -0.52 -13.65 -10.03
CA ASP A 115 -0.77 -14.99 -9.50
C ASP A 115 -1.61 -14.94 -8.21
N LEU A 116 -1.29 -14.01 -7.30
CA LEU A 116 -2.03 -13.84 -6.05
C LEU A 116 -3.46 -13.33 -6.21
N ARG A 117 -3.80 -12.75 -7.36
CA ARG A 117 -5.14 -12.25 -7.69
C ARG A 117 -5.90 -13.17 -8.65
N ALA A 118 -5.31 -14.28 -9.08
CA ALA A 118 -5.87 -15.15 -10.12
C ALA A 118 -7.23 -15.77 -9.75
N ASP A 119 -7.52 -15.91 -8.45
CA ASP A 119 -8.78 -16.42 -7.93
C ASP A 119 -9.81 -15.31 -7.62
N GLY A 120 -9.53 -14.07 -8.04
CA GLY A 120 -10.36 -12.89 -7.80
C GLY A 120 -10.10 -12.19 -6.47
N SER A 121 -9.12 -12.64 -5.69
CA SER A 121 -8.75 -12.02 -4.42
C SER A 121 -8.07 -10.66 -4.61
N SER A 122 -8.15 -9.82 -3.58
CA SER A 122 -7.44 -8.53 -3.56
C SER A 122 -6.05 -8.67 -2.95
N VAL A 123 -5.11 -7.81 -3.33
CA VAL A 123 -3.77 -7.75 -2.74
C VAL A 123 -3.55 -6.39 -2.09
N LEU A 124 -3.08 -6.40 -0.85
CA LEU A 124 -2.58 -5.21 -0.15
C LEU A 124 -1.06 -5.31 -0.07
N THR A 125 -0.35 -4.42 -0.78
CA THR A 125 1.11 -4.44 -0.82
C THR A 125 1.73 -3.57 0.28
N LEU A 126 2.71 -4.11 0.99
CA LEU A 126 3.63 -3.37 1.85
C LEU A 126 4.89 -3.09 1.03
N GLY A 127 5.10 -1.83 0.68
CA GLY A 127 6.13 -1.47 -0.28
C GLY A 127 7.54 -1.39 0.29
N GLY A 128 8.47 -1.39 -0.66
CA GLY A 128 9.60 -0.47 -0.64
C GLY A 128 9.27 0.79 -1.45
N ASP A 129 10.16 1.27 -2.31
CA ASP A 129 9.98 2.54 -3.01
C ASP A 129 8.84 2.53 -4.05
N HIS A 130 8.48 3.71 -4.57
CA HIS A 130 7.31 3.86 -5.44
C HIS A 130 7.45 3.18 -6.82
N THR A 131 8.63 2.69 -7.20
CA THR A 131 8.85 2.00 -8.48
C THR A 131 7.94 0.77 -8.60
N ILE A 132 7.62 0.12 -7.47
CA ILE A 132 6.76 -1.07 -7.44
C ILE A 132 5.32 -0.80 -7.90
N ALA A 133 4.88 0.45 -7.95
CA ALA A 133 3.52 0.79 -8.40
C ALA A 133 3.29 0.43 -9.87
N LEU A 134 4.29 0.61 -10.74
CA LEU A 134 4.17 0.32 -12.17
C LEU A 134 3.77 -1.16 -12.45
N PRO A 135 4.51 -2.18 -11.97
CA PRO A 135 4.16 -3.57 -12.23
C PRO A 135 2.84 -3.99 -11.56
N ILE A 136 2.47 -3.39 -10.43
CA ILE A 136 1.15 -3.59 -9.81
C ILE A 136 0.04 -3.06 -10.73
N LEU A 137 0.21 -1.85 -11.28
CA LEU A 137 -0.76 -1.26 -12.22
C LEU A 137 -0.86 -2.07 -13.52
N ARG A 138 0.26 -2.60 -14.05
CA ARG A 138 0.26 -3.52 -15.20
C ARG A 138 -0.57 -4.77 -14.92
N SER A 139 -0.39 -5.37 -13.74
CA SER A 139 -1.19 -6.54 -13.32
C SER A 139 -2.68 -6.22 -13.21
N LEU A 140 -3.05 -5.07 -12.64
CA LEU A 140 -4.44 -4.64 -12.53
C LEU A 140 -5.08 -4.34 -13.89
N ALA A 141 -4.37 -3.60 -14.74
CA ALA A 141 -4.87 -3.18 -16.05
C ALA A 141 -5.11 -4.35 -17.00
N ARG A 142 -4.35 -5.46 -16.85
CA ARG A 142 -4.56 -6.70 -17.60
C ARG A 142 -5.97 -7.25 -17.43
N ASP A 143 -6.49 -7.25 -16.20
CA ASP A 143 -7.77 -7.91 -15.88
C ASP A 143 -8.96 -6.93 -15.93
N HIS A 144 -8.71 -5.63 -15.75
CA HIS A 144 -9.76 -4.62 -15.59
C HIS A 144 -9.77 -3.53 -16.68
N GLY A 145 -8.78 -3.49 -17.57
CA GLY A 145 -8.60 -2.39 -18.53
C GLY A 145 -8.11 -1.10 -17.84
N PRO A 146 -8.51 0.10 -18.31
CA PRO A 146 -8.10 1.37 -17.70
C PRO A 146 -8.40 1.45 -16.20
N ILE A 147 -7.40 1.86 -15.40
CA ILE A 147 -7.49 1.96 -13.94
C ILE A 147 -7.50 3.42 -13.49
N ALA A 148 -8.42 3.79 -12.60
CA ALA A 148 -8.35 5.05 -11.87
C ALA A 148 -7.43 4.91 -10.64
N VAL A 149 -6.53 5.87 -10.45
CA VAL A 149 -5.59 5.87 -9.31
C VAL A 149 -5.91 7.04 -8.38
N LEU A 150 -6.13 6.73 -7.11
CA LEU A 150 -6.14 7.73 -6.04
C LEU A 150 -4.75 7.75 -5.38
N HIS A 151 -3.98 8.81 -5.64
CA HIS A 151 -2.58 8.91 -5.26
C HIS A 151 -2.38 9.94 -4.14
N PHE A 152 -1.82 9.49 -3.01
CA PHE A 152 -1.47 10.33 -1.88
C PHE A 152 0.05 10.40 -1.76
N ASP A 153 0.63 11.52 -2.19
CA ASP A 153 2.08 11.71 -2.18
C ASP A 153 2.42 13.21 -2.16
N ALA A 154 3.64 13.53 -1.73
CA ALA A 154 4.21 14.86 -1.88
C ALA A 154 4.71 15.13 -3.32
N HIS A 155 4.94 14.07 -4.10
CA HIS A 155 5.45 14.14 -5.47
C HIS A 155 4.46 13.50 -6.45
N LEU A 156 4.46 13.96 -7.70
CA LEU A 156 3.56 13.41 -8.72
C LEU A 156 4.07 12.07 -9.28
N ASP A 157 5.37 11.80 -9.20
CA ASP A 157 6.00 10.58 -9.71
C ASP A 157 5.70 10.30 -11.20
N THR A 158 5.69 11.40 -11.98
CA THR A 158 5.44 11.43 -13.43
C THR A 158 6.60 12.02 -14.24
N TRP A 159 7.82 12.01 -13.73
CA TRP A 159 8.98 12.40 -14.53
C TRP A 159 9.22 11.39 -15.64
N ASP A 160 9.94 11.80 -16.69
CA ASP A 160 10.33 10.89 -17.75
C ASP A 160 11.52 10.03 -17.31
N THR A 161 12.73 10.60 -17.22
CA THR A 161 13.92 9.83 -16.82
C THR A 161 14.71 10.52 -15.71
N TYR A 162 15.48 9.72 -14.98
CA TYR A 162 16.54 10.18 -14.09
C TYR A 162 17.87 9.62 -14.60
N PHE A 163 18.83 10.49 -14.94
CA PHE A 163 20.14 10.06 -15.47
C PHE A 163 20.02 9.09 -16.68
N GLY A 164 19.01 9.27 -17.52
CA GLY A 164 18.73 8.40 -18.67
C GLY A 164 18.04 7.07 -18.31
N GLN A 165 17.76 6.81 -17.03
CA GLN A 165 17.03 5.62 -16.60
C GLN A 165 15.52 5.87 -16.54
N PRO A 166 14.70 5.05 -17.22
CA PRO A 166 13.26 5.26 -17.33
C PRO A 166 12.45 4.66 -16.18
N PHE A 167 13.05 3.85 -15.31
CA PHE A 167 12.38 3.20 -14.19
C PHE A 167 13.04 3.62 -12.88
N THR A 168 12.40 4.56 -12.20
CA THR A 168 12.73 5.02 -10.85
C THR A 168 11.46 5.29 -10.07
N HIS A 169 11.59 5.53 -8.76
CA HIS A 169 10.47 5.90 -7.90
C HIS A 169 9.73 7.17 -8.35
N GLY A 170 10.36 8.05 -9.15
CA GLY A 170 9.75 9.28 -9.64
C GLY A 170 9.11 9.19 -11.03
N THR A 171 9.04 7.99 -11.62
CA THR A 171 8.54 7.74 -12.98
C THR A 171 7.34 6.79 -13.13
N PRO A 172 6.88 6.02 -12.12
CA PRO A 172 5.96 4.89 -12.35
C PRO A 172 4.63 5.31 -12.99
N PHE A 173 4.07 6.47 -12.62
CA PHE A 173 2.78 6.91 -13.15
C PHE A 173 2.90 7.52 -14.55
N ARG A 174 4.08 8.04 -14.92
CA ARG A 174 4.33 8.42 -16.32
C ARG A 174 4.31 7.18 -17.20
N ARG A 175 5.04 6.14 -16.81
CA ARG A 175 5.09 4.86 -17.54
C ARG A 175 3.72 4.21 -17.63
N ALA A 176 2.98 4.15 -16.53
CA ALA A 176 1.62 3.62 -16.54
C ALA A 176 0.70 4.38 -17.51
N SER A 177 0.81 5.72 -17.56
CA SER A 177 0.05 6.56 -18.49
C SER A 177 0.41 6.33 -19.96
N GLU A 178 1.69 6.09 -20.26
CA GLU A 178 2.18 5.82 -21.61
C GLU A 178 1.86 4.39 -22.10
N GLU A 179 1.74 3.43 -21.17
CA GLU A 179 1.42 2.02 -21.44
C GLU A 179 -0.09 1.74 -21.54
N GLY A 180 -0.93 2.68 -21.11
CA GLY A 180 -2.39 2.55 -21.20
C GLY A 180 -2.90 2.32 -22.63
N PRO A 181 -4.08 1.70 -22.80
CA PRO A 181 -4.60 1.23 -24.09
C PRO A 181 -4.85 2.33 -25.14
N ASP A 182 -4.70 3.61 -24.77
CA ASP A 182 -4.95 4.72 -25.65
C ASP A 182 -3.74 5.64 -25.71
N ARG A 183 -3.11 5.72 -26.88
CA ARG A 183 -2.33 6.91 -27.31
C ARG A 183 -3.15 8.22 -27.30
N HIS A 184 -4.35 8.24 -26.70
CA HIS A 184 -5.24 9.39 -26.49
C HIS A 184 -6.05 9.38 -25.18
N GLY A 185 -5.81 8.46 -24.22
CA GLY A 185 -6.66 8.28 -23.04
C GLY A 185 -5.83 8.28 -21.75
N ALA A 186 -5.64 9.47 -21.19
CA ALA A 186 -4.80 9.69 -20.03
C ALA A 186 -5.28 8.89 -18.80
N PHE A 187 -4.33 8.32 -18.05
CA PHE A 187 -4.48 8.27 -16.59
C PHE A 187 -4.71 9.70 -16.13
N ALA A 188 -5.96 10.05 -15.84
CA ALA A 188 -6.30 11.36 -15.32
C ALA A 188 -5.88 11.41 -13.85
N ALA A 189 -4.60 11.71 -13.60
CA ALA A 189 -4.20 12.30 -12.33
C ALA A 189 -4.98 13.61 -12.21
N HIS A 190 -6.08 13.60 -11.45
CA HIS A 190 -6.82 14.82 -11.16
C HIS A 190 -5.87 15.75 -10.43
N ARG A 191 -5.35 16.75 -11.15
CA ARG A 191 -4.62 17.87 -10.57
C ARG A 191 -5.58 18.54 -9.58
N TYR A 192 -5.44 18.26 -8.30
CA TYR A 192 -5.83 19.23 -7.30
C TYR A 192 -4.71 20.27 -7.29
N PRO A 193 -4.92 21.48 -7.84
CA PRO A 193 -3.95 22.53 -7.63
C PRO A 193 -3.87 22.78 -6.11
N TRP A 194 -2.66 22.76 -5.57
CA TRP A 194 -2.36 23.04 -4.17
C TRP A 194 -3.00 24.34 -3.64
N THR A 195 -3.36 25.26 -4.56
CA THR A 195 -4.07 26.51 -4.27
C THR A 195 -5.54 26.34 -3.87
N ALA A 196 -6.18 25.18 -4.12
CA ALA A 196 -7.58 24.94 -3.74
C ALA A 196 -7.74 24.62 -2.25
N LEU A 197 -6.79 23.92 -1.63
CA LEU A 197 -6.83 23.52 -0.22
C LEU A 197 -6.49 24.64 0.78
N GLN A 198 -6.04 25.81 0.31
CA GLN A 198 -5.77 26.97 1.17
C GLN A 198 -6.89 28.02 1.17
N ARG A 199 -7.86 27.97 0.24
CA ARG A 199 -8.95 28.96 0.19
C ARG A 199 -10.06 28.75 1.22
N GLU A 200 -10.10 27.57 1.84
CA GLU A 200 -11.11 27.22 2.85
C GLU A 200 -10.56 27.07 4.27
N ARG A 201 -9.42 27.71 4.60
CA ARG A 201 -9.16 27.98 6.01
C ARG A 201 -10.10 29.11 6.44
N PRO A 202 -11.01 28.92 7.40
CA PRO A 202 -11.70 30.04 8.02
C PRO A 202 -10.60 30.99 8.51
N ARG A 203 -10.65 32.26 8.10
CA ARG A 203 -9.81 33.29 8.71
C ARG A 203 -9.99 33.15 10.21
N ARG A 204 -8.90 32.86 10.93
CA ARG A 204 -8.94 32.82 12.40
C ARG A 204 -9.60 34.12 12.84
N ARG A 205 -10.74 34.04 13.53
CA ARG A 205 -11.35 35.21 14.14
C ARG A 205 -10.27 35.88 15.00
N PRO A 206 -10.08 37.21 14.90
CA PRO A 206 -9.20 37.91 15.81
C PRO A 206 -9.60 37.57 17.24
N ARG A 207 -8.61 37.28 18.10
CA ARG A 207 -8.86 37.09 19.52
C ARG A 207 -9.49 38.40 20.05
N PRO A 208 -10.54 38.35 20.89
CA PRO A 208 -11.05 39.56 21.54
C PRO A 208 -9.91 40.23 22.32
N ARG A 209 -9.75 41.55 22.16
CA ARG A 209 -8.82 42.31 23.00
C ARG A 209 -9.24 42.17 24.46
N LEU A 210 -8.31 41.79 25.31
CA LEU A 210 -8.53 41.78 26.75
C LEU A 210 -8.21 43.16 27.33
N PRO A 211 -8.82 43.56 28.45
CA PRO A 211 -8.42 44.77 29.16
C PRO A 211 -6.93 44.68 29.51
N GLY A 212 -6.09 45.55 28.93
CA GLY A 212 -4.65 45.61 29.19
C GLY A 212 -3.73 45.38 27.98
N ASP A 213 -4.26 45.14 26.78
CA ASP A 213 -3.41 45.08 25.58
C ASP A 213 -2.74 46.45 25.31
N PRO A 214 -1.40 46.51 25.08
CA PRO A 214 -0.70 47.75 24.75
C PRO A 214 -1.21 48.35 23.42
N GLN A 215 -1.20 49.69 23.35
CA GLN A 215 -1.62 50.42 22.14
C GLN A 215 -0.68 50.20 20.95
#